data_AF-A0A7C7M7C6-F1
#
_entry.id   AF-A0A7C7M7C6-F1
#
_cell.length_a   1.000
_cell.length_b   1.000
_cell.length_c   1.000
_cell.angle_alpha   90.00
_cell.angle_beta   90.00
_cell.angle_gamma   90.00
#
_symmetry.space_group_name_H-M   'P 1'
#
loop_
_entity.id
_entity.type
_entity.pdbx_description
1 polymer ?
#
loop_
_entity_poly.entity_id
_entity_poly.type
_entity_poly.pdbx_seq_one_letter_code
_entity_poly.pdbx_strand_id
1 'polypeptide(L)'
;MYNQLSALSPLDGRYGNSVKDLAAYFSEAALMRYRLYIEIEYLIALSYEKQIKDLPIFAKNEQARLRRTYQGFNLSAAKKIKDIETTTNHDVKAIEYYIRGKIKKSLHPWI
;
A
#
# COMPACT_ATOMS: atom_id res chain seq x y z
N MET A 1 20.93 17.55 -5.84
CA MET A 1 21.05 16.61 -4.71
C MET A 1 20.14 17.12 -3.59
N TYR A 2 19.16 16.34 -3.18
CA TYR A 2 18.32 16.69 -2.04
C TYR A 2 19.03 16.29 -0.73
N ASN A 3 19.19 17.23 0.19
CA ASN A 3 19.72 17.01 1.54
C ASN A 3 18.98 17.93 2.55
N GLN A 4 19.31 17.83 3.84
CA GLN A 4 18.66 18.62 4.89
C GLN A 4 18.81 20.15 4.70
N LEU A 5 19.90 20.63 4.11
CA LEU A 5 20.14 22.06 3.85
C LEU A 5 19.36 22.58 2.65
N SER A 6 19.00 21.71 1.70
CA SER A 6 18.18 22.03 0.54
C SER A 6 16.69 21.70 0.74
N ALA A 7 16.30 21.22 1.93
CA ALA A 7 14.90 20.89 2.23
C ALA A 7 14.06 22.16 2.30
N LEU A 8 12.91 22.18 1.61
CA LEU A 8 12.01 23.33 1.62
C LEU A 8 11.32 23.50 2.99
N SER A 9 10.88 22.39 3.57
CA SER A 9 10.26 22.36 4.90
C SER A 9 11.33 22.08 5.97
N PRO A 10 11.33 22.83 7.10
CA PRO A 10 12.25 22.55 8.20
C PRO A 10 11.94 21.22 8.89
N LEU A 11 10.71 20.68 8.74
CA LEU A 11 10.34 19.36 9.29
C LEU A 11 11.13 18.23 8.63
N ASP A 12 11.52 18.37 7.36
CA ASP A 12 12.33 17.39 6.65
C ASP A 12 13.85 17.73 6.68
N GLY A 13 14.19 18.86 7.30
CA GLY A 13 15.56 19.38 7.42
C GLY A 13 15.96 19.60 8.88
N ARG A 14 15.98 20.88 9.31
CA ARG A 14 16.44 21.32 10.64
C ARG A 14 15.83 20.55 11.81
N TYR A 15 14.55 20.19 11.72
CA TYR A 15 13.81 19.49 12.77
C TYR A 15 13.58 18.01 12.46
N GLY A 16 14.16 17.47 11.37
CA GLY A 16 13.93 16.10 10.93
C GLY A 16 14.24 15.05 12.00
N ASN A 17 15.32 15.25 12.78
CA ASN A 17 15.63 14.33 13.89
C ASN A 17 14.57 14.33 15.00
N SER A 18 13.92 15.46 15.25
CA SER A 18 12.88 15.60 16.28
C SER A 18 11.54 14.97 15.87
N VAL A 19 11.28 14.85 14.57
CA VAL A 19 10.00 14.35 14.03
C VAL A 19 10.13 13.07 13.20
N LYS A 20 11.32 12.47 13.11
CA LYS A 20 11.61 11.31 12.24
C LYS A 20 10.62 10.15 12.40
N ASP A 21 10.13 9.91 13.62
CA ASP A 21 9.21 8.81 13.90
C ASP A 21 7.82 9.04 13.29
N LEU A 22 7.44 10.31 13.05
CA LEU A 22 6.21 10.67 12.35
C LEU A 22 6.23 10.26 10.88
N ALA A 23 7.40 10.11 10.27
CA ALA A 23 7.52 9.65 8.88
C ALA A 23 6.94 8.23 8.68
N ALA A 24 6.88 7.41 9.74
CA ALA A 24 6.22 6.11 9.71
C ALA A 24 4.69 6.21 9.52
N TYR A 25 4.09 7.39 9.66
CA TYR A 25 2.64 7.60 9.59
C TYR A 25 2.23 8.64 8.54
N PHE A 26 3.01 9.71 8.38
CA PHE A 26 2.64 10.88 7.57
C PHE A 26 3.48 11.07 6.30
N SER A 27 4.35 10.12 5.96
CA SER A 27 5.05 10.14 4.67
C SER A 27 4.20 9.55 3.55
N GLU A 28 4.54 9.86 2.30
CA GLU A 28 3.92 9.22 1.12
C GLU A 28 4.06 7.70 1.16
N ALA A 29 5.22 7.18 1.59
CA ALA A 29 5.43 5.74 1.77
C ALA A 29 4.51 5.16 2.86
N ALA A 30 4.28 5.88 3.95
CA ALA A 30 3.32 5.47 4.98
C ALA A 30 1.89 5.46 4.41
N LEU A 31 1.49 6.49 3.67
CA LEU A 31 0.18 6.55 3.02
C LEU A 31 -0.04 5.35 2.08
N MET A 32 0.94 5.02 1.26
CA MET A 32 0.90 3.82 0.40
C MET A 32 0.75 2.52 1.19
N ARG A 33 1.53 2.36 2.28
CA ARG A 33 1.45 1.18 3.15
C ARG A 33 0.05 1.04 3.76
N TYR A 34 -0.53 2.13 4.25
CA TYR A 34 -1.87 2.12 4.85
C TYR A 34 -2.96 1.88 3.81
N ARG A 35 -2.83 2.41 2.59
CA ARG A 35 -3.74 2.09 1.49
C ARG A 35 -3.71 0.60 1.15
N LEU A 36 -2.53 0.00 1.01
CA LEU A 36 -2.40 -1.45 0.83
C LEU A 36 -3.04 -2.24 1.97
N TYR A 37 -2.85 -1.79 3.22
CA TYR A 37 -3.46 -2.42 4.38
C TYR A 37 -4.99 -2.42 4.27
N ILE A 38 -5.60 -1.28 3.98
CA ILE A 38 -7.06 -1.15 3.87
C ILE A 38 -7.60 -2.01 2.73
N GLU A 39 -7.03 -1.94 1.53
CA GLU A 39 -7.51 -2.71 0.37
C GLU A 39 -7.43 -4.23 0.62
N ILE A 40 -6.34 -4.68 1.24
CA ILE A 40 -6.16 -6.11 1.54
C ILE A 40 -7.12 -6.58 2.64
N GLU A 41 -7.26 -5.83 3.74
CA GLU A 41 -8.20 -6.23 4.79
C GLU A 41 -9.66 -6.10 4.32
N TYR A 42 -9.97 -5.15 3.44
CA TYR A 42 -11.28 -5.04 2.81
C TYR A 42 -11.58 -6.25 1.92
N LEU A 43 -10.65 -6.67 1.06
CA LEU A 43 -10.82 -7.90 0.27
C LEU A 43 -11.05 -9.13 1.17
N ILE A 44 -10.29 -9.25 2.26
CA ILE A 44 -10.48 -10.34 3.22
C ILE A 44 -11.87 -10.25 3.88
N ALA A 45 -12.30 -9.05 4.29
CA ALA A 45 -13.60 -8.82 4.88
C ALA A 45 -14.74 -9.16 3.91
N LEU A 46 -14.63 -8.77 2.64
CA LEU A 46 -15.59 -9.11 1.59
C LEU A 46 -15.76 -10.62 1.43
N SER A 47 -14.70 -11.41 1.59
CA SER A 47 -14.80 -12.87 1.50
C SER A 47 -15.65 -13.51 2.60
N TYR A 48 -15.90 -12.79 3.71
CA TYR A 48 -16.80 -13.24 4.78
C TYR A 48 -18.27 -12.86 4.55
N GLU A 49 -18.56 -12.01 3.56
CA GLU A 49 -19.92 -11.59 3.26
C GLU A 49 -20.68 -12.70 2.53
N LYS A 50 -21.69 -13.28 3.21
CA LYS A 50 -22.43 -14.45 2.73
C LYS A 50 -23.27 -14.15 1.48
N GLN A 51 -23.61 -12.89 1.23
CA GLN A 51 -24.36 -12.49 0.04
C GLN A 51 -23.50 -12.51 -1.24
N ILE A 52 -22.18 -12.47 -1.11
CA ILE A 52 -21.24 -12.47 -2.24
C ILE A 52 -20.84 -13.91 -2.57
N LYS A 53 -21.59 -14.55 -3.48
CA LYS A 53 -21.37 -15.97 -3.84
C LYS A 53 -20.10 -16.20 -4.68
N ASP A 54 -19.66 -15.19 -5.42
CA ASP A 54 -18.54 -15.28 -6.36
C ASP A 54 -17.17 -15.04 -5.69
N LEU A 55 -17.14 -14.75 -4.38
CA LEU A 55 -15.93 -14.58 -3.58
C LEU A 55 -15.96 -15.49 -2.34
N PRO A 56 -15.44 -16.73 -2.44
CA PRO A 56 -15.43 -17.64 -1.30
C PRO A 56 -14.49 -17.14 -0.19
N ILE A 57 -14.80 -17.52 1.06
CA ILE A 57 -13.96 -17.24 2.23
C ILE A 57 -12.53 -17.72 1.97
N PHE A 58 -11.56 -16.83 2.17
CA PHE A 58 -10.15 -17.21 2.04
C PHE A 58 -9.72 -18.16 3.16
N ALA A 59 -9.00 -19.22 2.83
CA ALA A 59 -8.35 -20.06 3.81
C ALA A 59 -7.28 -19.28 4.61
N LYS A 60 -6.98 -19.69 5.85
CA LYS A 60 -6.06 -18.96 6.75
C LYS A 60 -4.69 -18.69 6.13
N ASN A 61 -4.16 -19.63 5.36
CA ASN A 61 -2.90 -19.49 4.64
C ASN A 61 -2.97 -18.44 3.52
N GLU A 62 -4.09 -18.34 2.81
CA GLU A 62 -4.33 -17.33 1.79
C GLU A 62 -4.49 -15.93 2.41
N GLN A 63 -5.23 -15.81 3.52
CA GLN A 63 -5.30 -14.56 4.29
C GLN A 63 -3.90 -14.11 4.73
N ALA A 64 -3.10 -15.02 5.28
CA ALA A 64 -1.72 -14.71 5.66
C ALA A 64 -0.87 -14.28 4.46
N ARG A 65 -1.04 -14.90 3.29
CA ARG A 65 -0.34 -14.50 2.04
C ARG A 65 -0.77 -13.10 1.59
N LEU A 66 -2.06 -12.76 1.67
CA LEU A 66 -2.56 -11.43 1.33
C LEU A 66 -1.96 -10.38 2.28
N ARG A 67 -2.02 -10.60 3.60
CA ARG A 67 -1.49 -9.68 4.63
C ARG A 67 0.01 -9.41 4.50
N ARG A 68 0.80 -10.38 4.03
CA ARG A 68 2.23 -10.18 3.74
C ARG A 68 2.47 -9.02 2.75
N THR A 69 1.48 -8.64 1.94
CA THR A 69 1.60 -7.51 1.01
C THR A 69 1.88 -6.20 1.72
N TYR A 70 1.15 -5.88 2.80
CA TYR A 70 1.38 -4.67 3.57
C TYR A 70 2.39 -4.88 4.72
N GLN A 71 2.45 -6.09 5.30
CA GLN A 71 3.42 -6.41 6.37
C GLN A 71 4.87 -6.39 5.87
N GLY A 72 5.11 -6.79 4.61
CA GLY A 72 6.41 -6.75 3.96
C GLY A 72 6.68 -5.45 3.19
N PHE A 73 5.87 -4.41 3.39
CA PHE A 73 6.02 -3.14 2.67
C PHE A 73 7.36 -2.46 3.01
N ASN A 74 8.05 -2.00 1.97
CA ASN A 74 9.35 -1.33 2.08
C ASN A 74 9.52 -0.30 0.96
N LEU A 75 10.65 0.41 0.95
CA LEU A 75 10.93 1.44 -0.08
C LEU A 75 10.97 0.89 -1.50
N SER A 76 11.33 -0.39 -1.70
CA SER A 76 11.26 -1.01 -3.04
C SER A 76 9.82 -1.18 -3.50
N ALA A 77 8.90 -1.55 -2.60
CA ALA A 77 7.47 -1.58 -2.89
C ALA A 77 6.92 -0.18 -3.20
N ALA A 78 7.28 0.82 -2.40
CA ALA A 78 6.88 2.21 -2.63
C ALA A 78 7.34 2.71 -4.02
N LYS A 79 8.59 2.42 -4.39
CA LYS A 79 9.13 2.77 -5.72
C LYS A 79 8.34 2.11 -6.85
N LYS A 80 8.02 0.82 -6.74
CA LYS A 80 7.20 0.11 -7.74
C LYS A 80 5.81 0.74 -7.89
N ILE A 81 5.19 1.19 -6.79
CA ILE A 81 3.91 1.89 -6.84
C ILE A 81 4.06 3.23 -7.57
N LYS A 82 5.10 4.02 -7.26
CA LYS A 82 5.39 5.27 -8.00
C LYS A 82 5.62 5.01 -9.49
N ASP A 83 6.33 3.93 -9.84
CA ASP A 83 6.57 3.57 -11.24
C ASP A 83 5.24 3.29 -11.98
N ILE A 84 4.30 2.57 -11.34
CA ILE A 84 2.95 2.34 -11.88
C ILE A 84 2.15 3.66 -11.95
N GLU A 85 2.29 4.52 -10.95
CA GLU A 85 1.64 5.83 -10.89
C GLU A 85 2.01 6.70 -12.09
N THR A 86 3.25 6.62 -12.60
CA THR A 86 3.66 7.37 -13.80
C THR A 86 2.80 7.06 -15.04
N THR A 87 2.26 5.84 -15.13
CA THR A 87 1.41 5.41 -16.24
C THR A 87 -0.06 5.73 -15.98
N THR A 88 -0.51 5.59 -14.73
CA THR A 88 -1.93 5.77 -14.35
C THR A 88 -2.30 7.23 -14.07
N ASN A 89 -1.31 8.06 -13.74
CA ASN A 89 -1.47 9.42 -13.21
C ASN A 89 -2.45 9.49 -12.01
N HIS A 90 -2.54 8.41 -11.23
CA HIS A 90 -3.45 8.30 -10.09
C HIS A 90 -2.90 7.33 -9.04
N ASP A 91 -2.65 7.85 -7.84
CA ASP A 91 -2.05 7.13 -6.71
C ASP A 91 -2.84 5.88 -6.25
N VAL A 92 -4.16 5.99 -6.04
CA VAL A 92 -5.01 4.85 -5.63
C VAL A 92 -5.08 3.80 -6.74
N LYS A 93 -5.15 4.21 -8.02
CA LYS A 93 -5.11 3.26 -9.13
C LYS A 93 -3.78 2.52 -9.19
N ALA A 94 -2.67 3.17 -8.88
CA ALA A 94 -1.37 2.52 -8.79
C ALA A 94 -1.32 1.45 -7.69
N ILE A 95 -1.99 1.69 -6.55
CA ILE A 95 -2.16 0.69 -5.48
C ILE A 95 -2.95 -0.53 -6.00
N GLU A 96 -4.07 -0.31 -6.68
CA GLU A 96 -4.88 -1.38 -7.29
C GLU A 96 -4.03 -2.26 -8.22
N TYR A 97 -3.32 -1.66 -9.18
CA TYR A 97 -2.45 -2.37 -10.11
C TYR A 97 -1.31 -3.11 -9.40
N TYR A 98 -0.73 -2.50 -8.35
CA TYR A 98 0.30 -3.15 -7.55
C TYR A 98 -0.23 -4.41 -6.87
N ILE A 99 -1.44 -4.36 -6.30
CA ILE A 99 -2.05 -5.54 -5.68
C ILE A 99 -2.40 -6.58 -6.74
N ARG A 100 -2.97 -6.19 -7.88
CA ARG A 100 -3.30 -7.09 -9.01
C ARG A 100 -2.09 -7.90 -9.50
N GLY A 101 -0.89 -7.32 -9.44
CA GLY A 101 0.37 -8.01 -9.75
C GLY A 101 0.82 -9.07 -8.73
N LYS A 102 0.16 -9.14 -7.56
CA LYS A 102 0.48 -10.08 -6.47
C LYS A 102 -0.59 -11.14 -6.22
N ILE A 103 -1.76 -11.01 -6.84
CA ILE A 103 -2.91 -11.90 -6.64
C ILE A 103 -3.30 -12.62 -7.93
N LYS A 104 -4.15 -13.64 -7.81
CA LYS A 104 -4.69 -14.37 -8.96
C LYS A 104 -5.60 -13.45 -9.79
N LYS A 105 -5.61 -13.62 -11.12
CA LYS A 105 -6.48 -12.86 -12.03
C LYS A 105 -7.97 -12.97 -11.69
N SER A 106 -8.40 -14.10 -11.14
CA SER A 106 -9.78 -14.29 -10.68
C SER A 106 -10.19 -13.33 -9.56
N LEU A 107 -9.23 -12.72 -8.87
CA LEU A 107 -9.47 -11.76 -7.79
C LEU A 107 -9.43 -10.30 -8.26
N HIS A 108 -9.07 -10.03 -9.52
CA HIS A 108 -8.98 -8.66 -10.05
C HIS A 108 -10.29 -7.86 -10.01
N PRO A 109 -11.49 -8.45 -10.14
CA PRO A 109 -12.74 -7.68 -10.00
C PRO A 109 -13.03 -7.18 -8.59
N TRP A 110 -12.34 -7.71 -7.58
CA TRP A 110 -12.56 -7.40 -6.16
C TRP A 110 -11.56 -6.39 -5.60
N ILE A 111 -10.69 -5.86 -6.47
CA ILE A 111 -9.65 -4.88 -6.20
C ILE A 111 -9.63 -3.87 -7.34
#